data_AF-A0A428MUQ1-F1
#
_entry.id   AF-A0A428MUQ1-F1
#
_cell.length_a   1.000
_cell.length_b   1.000
_cell.length_c   1.000
_cell.angle_alpha   90.00
_cell.angle_beta   90.00
_cell.angle_gamma   90.00
#
_symmetry.space_group_name_H-M   'P 1'
#
loop_
_entity.id
_entity.type
_entity.pdbx_description
1 polymer ?
#
loop_
_entity_poly.entity_id
_entity_poly.type
_entity_poly.pdbx_seq_one_letter_code
_entity_poly.pdbx_strand_id
1 'polypeptide(L)'
;MTNREPVHLYLSRYQEHIQYLQETGQESPGWRELREEELPYFLEVKDSHVQIEAETIVRDYAQEGSWKPGSILHMQLELTDGTKYTMHGYFVEEKKDWFPNENPIIHKTSHCGYCQTIIGLGGNGNVKEEFCMLPLPEKKFLFEEVLKRHSHELYE
;
A
#
# COMPACT_ATOMS: atom_id res chain seq x y z
N MET A 1 11.15 27.76 -9.64
CA MET A 1 11.37 26.37 -9.18
C MET A 1 10.44 26.18 -8.01
N THR A 2 9.29 25.55 -8.22
CA THR A 2 8.32 25.27 -7.16
C THR A 2 8.95 24.28 -6.19
N ASN A 3 9.12 24.67 -4.92
CA ASN A 3 9.35 23.76 -3.80
C ASN A 3 8.13 22.83 -3.73
N ARG A 4 8.12 21.76 -4.53
CA ARG A 4 7.16 20.67 -4.34
C ARG A 4 7.54 19.97 -3.05
N GLU A 5 6.55 19.79 -2.19
CA GLU A 5 6.70 19.02 -0.96
C GLU A 5 7.31 17.65 -1.32
N PRO A 6 8.45 17.25 -0.73
CA PRO A 6 9.08 15.98 -1.08
C PRO A 6 8.11 14.86 -0.71
N VAL A 7 7.61 14.06 -1.64
CA VAL A 7 6.70 12.95 -1.33
C VAL A 7 7.40 12.01 -0.36
N HIS A 8 7.11 12.16 0.93
CA HIS A 8 7.74 11.38 1.97
C HIS A 8 7.11 9.98 1.91
N LEU A 9 7.81 9.05 1.27
CA LEU A 9 8.20 7.68 1.64
C LEU A 9 7.62 7.01 2.92
N TYR A 10 6.41 7.33 3.37
CA TYR A 10 5.78 6.73 4.57
C TYR A 10 5.47 5.24 4.39
N LEU A 11 5.20 4.84 3.16
CA LEU A 11 4.90 3.46 2.76
C LEU A 11 6.11 2.73 2.17
N SER A 12 7.26 3.40 2.03
CA SER A 12 8.49 2.76 1.62
C SER A 12 9.30 2.39 2.85
N ARG A 13 9.57 1.09 3.02
CA ARG A 13 10.46 0.38 3.96
C ARG A 13 10.05 -1.09 4.07
N TYR A 14 9.55 -1.68 2.99
CA TYR A 14 9.12 -3.07 2.93
C TYR A 14 10.18 -3.99 3.53
N GLN A 15 11.43 -3.86 3.07
CA GLN A 15 12.56 -4.66 3.56
C GLN A 15 12.82 -4.49 5.07
N GLU A 16 12.75 -3.26 5.60
CA GLU A 16 12.91 -3.02 7.05
C GLU A 16 11.77 -3.67 7.85
N HIS A 17 10.53 -3.66 7.33
CA HIS A 17 9.39 -4.30 7.98
C HIS A 17 9.54 -5.83 7.96
N ILE A 18 9.96 -6.42 6.85
CA ILE A 18 10.25 -7.86 6.78
C ILE A 18 11.33 -8.23 7.80
N GLN A 19 12.42 -7.48 7.84
CA GLN A 19 13.51 -7.70 8.79
C GLN A 19 13.00 -7.65 10.24
N TYR A 20 12.19 -6.65 10.59
CA TYR A 20 11.59 -6.56 11.93
C TYR A 20 10.75 -7.79 12.29
N LEU A 21 9.89 -8.27 11.39
CA LEU A 21 9.06 -9.45 11.63
C LEU A 21 9.91 -10.72 11.85
N GLN A 22 11.01 -10.85 11.12
CA GLN A 22 11.97 -11.94 11.26
C GLN A 22 12.73 -11.88 12.58
N GLU A 23 13.26 -10.71 12.93
CA GLU A 23 14.04 -10.49 14.16
C GLU A 23 13.20 -10.69 15.43
N THR A 24 11.91 -10.33 15.37
CA THR A 24 10.98 -10.46 16.50
C THR A 24 10.22 -11.79 16.55
N GLY A 25 10.43 -12.68 15.57
CA GLY A 25 9.74 -13.97 15.48
C GLY A 25 8.23 -13.86 15.23
N GLN A 26 7.76 -12.73 14.69
CA GLN A 26 6.35 -12.50 14.34
C GLN A 26 6.01 -13.06 12.96
N GLU A 27 7.01 -13.38 12.14
CA GLU A 27 6.82 -14.15 10.90
C GLU A 27 6.90 -15.66 11.19
N SER A 28 5.85 -16.39 10.85
CA SER A 28 5.87 -17.85 10.91
C SER A 28 6.64 -18.43 9.71
N PRO A 29 7.28 -19.61 9.84
CA PRO A 29 8.01 -20.24 8.72
C PRO A 29 7.15 -20.45 7.47
N GLY A 30 5.90 -20.88 7.63
CA GLY A 30 4.99 -21.06 6.50
C GLY A 30 4.59 -19.75 5.83
N TRP A 31 4.47 -18.66 6.59
CA TRP A 31 4.24 -17.34 6.00
C TRP A 31 5.46 -16.84 5.22
N ARG A 32 6.67 -17.12 5.72
CA ARG A 32 7.91 -16.81 5.01
C ARG A 32 8.02 -17.55 3.69
N GLU A 33 7.76 -18.85 3.67
CA GLU A 33 7.78 -19.68 2.47
C GLU A 33 6.77 -19.16 1.43
N LEU A 34 5.52 -18.90 1.86
CA LEU A 34 4.51 -18.30 1.01
C LEU A 34 4.97 -16.95 0.41
N ARG A 35 5.64 -16.11 1.22
CA ARG A 35 6.15 -14.79 0.79
C ARG A 35 7.30 -14.88 -0.20
N GLU A 36 8.20 -15.83 -0.01
CA GLU A 36 9.37 -16.00 -0.86
C GLU A 36 9.04 -16.73 -2.17
N GLU A 37 8.05 -17.63 -2.17
CA GLU A 37 7.79 -18.53 -3.30
C GLU A 37 6.51 -18.23 -4.08
N GLU A 38 5.39 -17.90 -3.42
CA GLU A 38 4.07 -17.79 -4.06
C GLU A 38 3.58 -16.35 -4.23
N LEU A 39 3.70 -15.53 -3.18
CA LEU A 39 3.21 -14.15 -3.19
C LEU A 39 3.78 -13.26 -4.31
N PRO A 40 5.04 -13.39 -4.77
CA PRO A 40 5.55 -12.55 -5.84
C PRO A 40 4.67 -12.60 -7.11
N TYR A 41 4.10 -13.76 -7.42
CA TYR A 41 3.19 -13.92 -8.55
C TYR A 41 1.86 -13.15 -8.34
N PHE A 42 1.31 -13.19 -7.13
CA PHE A 42 0.07 -12.48 -6.79
C PHE A 42 0.23 -10.96 -6.65
N LEU A 43 1.46 -10.46 -6.58
CA LEU A 43 1.76 -9.04 -6.35
C LEU A 43 2.38 -8.37 -7.58
N GLU A 44 2.47 -9.07 -8.70
CA GLU A 44 3.04 -8.53 -9.92
C GLU A 44 2.16 -7.42 -10.51
N VAL A 45 2.65 -6.18 -10.44
CA VAL A 45 1.93 -5.01 -10.94
C VAL A 45 2.00 -4.98 -12.47
N LYS A 46 0.84 -5.00 -13.12
CA LYS A 46 0.72 -4.86 -14.58
C LYS A 46 0.67 -3.40 -15.00
N ASP A 47 -0.20 -2.60 -14.37
CA ASP A 47 -0.41 -1.19 -14.69
C ASP A 47 -0.71 -0.38 -13.43
N SER A 48 -0.42 0.91 -13.44
CA SER A 48 -0.66 1.81 -12.31
C SER A 48 -0.89 3.26 -12.74
N HIS A 49 -1.63 3.99 -11.92
CA HIS A 49 -1.91 5.41 -12.10
C HIS A 49 -1.89 6.12 -10.74
N VAL A 50 -1.36 7.36 -10.73
CA VAL A 50 -1.29 8.20 -9.53
C VAL A 50 -1.98 9.55 -9.75
N GLN A 51 -2.59 10.07 -8.70
CA GLN A 51 -3.16 11.42 -8.68
C GLN A 51 -2.90 12.06 -7.32
N ILE A 52 -2.40 13.30 -7.33
CA ILE A 52 -2.24 14.10 -6.11
C ILE A 52 -3.44 15.03 -5.97
N GLU A 53 -4.12 14.95 -4.84
CA GLU A 53 -5.14 15.90 -4.41
C GLU A 53 -4.52 16.82 -3.36
N ALA A 54 -4.23 18.07 -3.75
CA ALA A 54 -3.64 19.09 -2.88
C ALA A 54 -4.72 19.81 -2.04
N GLU A 55 -4.29 20.44 -0.95
CA GLU A 55 -5.12 21.28 -0.06
C GLU A 55 -6.26 20.52 0.65
N THR A 56 -6.11 19.22 0.85
CA THR A 56 -7.09 18.41 1.59
C THR A 56 -6.78 18.37 3.08
N ILE A 57 -7.84 18.34 3.88
CA ILE A 57 -7.74 18.16 5.32
C ILE A 57 -7.37 16.69 5.60
N VAL A 58 -6.15 16.47 6.06
CA VAL A 58 -5.62 15.16 6.42
C VAL A 58 -5.46 15.06 7.93
N ARG A 59 -5.67 13.86 8.48
CA ARG A 59 -5.53 13.63 9.91
C ARG A 59 -4.05 13.44 10.24
N ASP A 60 -3.53 14.30 11.11
CA ASP A 60 -2.17 14.25 11.61
C ASP A 60 -2.08 13.32 12.82
N TYR A 61 -1.54 12.12 12.59
CA TYR A 61 -1.36 11.15 13.67
C TYR A 61 -0.11 11.43 14.52
N ALA A 62 0.76 12.36 14.07
CA ALA A 62 1.90 12.91 14.81
C ALA A 62 1.51 13.50 16.17
N GLN A 63 0.38 14.23 16.16
CA GLN A 63 -0.10 15.04 17.27
C GLN A 63 -1.60 14.78 17.43
N GLU A 64 -1.92 13.73 18.19
CA GLU A 64 -3.26 13.43 18.73
C GLU A 64 -4.42 13.51 17.71
N GLY A 65 -4.16 13.20 16.43
CA GLY A 65 -5.20 13.17 15.40
C GLY A 65 -5.76 14.54 15.02
N SER A 66 -4.99 15.60 15.18
CA SER A 66 -5.35 16.95 14.72
C SER A 66 -5.52 17.00 13.19
N TRP A 67 -6.46 17.78 12.70
CA TRP A 67 -6.71 17.93 11.26
C TRP A 67 -5.83 19.05 10.70
N LYS A 68 -4.98 18.75 9.71
CA LYS A 68 -4.12 19.75 9.06
C LYS A 68 -4.32 19.77 7.55
N PRO A 69 -4.10 20.92 6.88
CA PRO A 69 -3.94 20.94 5.44
C PRO A 69 -2.78 20.04 5.01
N GLY A 70 -2.98 19.26 3.96
CA GLY A 70 -1.97 18.41 3.36
C GLY A 70 -2.39 17.96 1.96
N SER A 71 -1.76 16.90 1.48
CA SER A 71 -2.04 16.33 0.17
C SER A 71 -2.35 14.84 0.31
N ILE A 72 -3.27 14.33 -0.52
CA ILE A 72 -3.56 12.91 -0.65
C ILE A 72 -2.97 12.40 -1.96
N LEU A 73 -2.23 11.31 -1.89
CA LEU A 73 -1.78 10.55 -3.05
C LEU A 73 -2.74 9.40 -3.29
N HIS A 74 -3.55 9.52 -4.33
CA HIS A 74 -4.43 8.46 -4.81
C HIS A 74 -3.65 7.57 -5.77
N MET A 75 -3.69 6.26 -5.52
CA MET A 75 -3.09 5.25 -6.39
C MET A 75 -4.15 4.27 -6.83
N GLN A 76 -4.12 3.96 -8.11
CA GLN A 76 -4.86 2.86 -8.69
C GLN A 76 -3.86 1.91 -9.33
N LEU A 77 -4.03 0.61 -9.12
CA LEU A 77 -3.14 -0.39 -9.71
C LEU A 77 -3.93 -1.61 -10.16
N GLU A 78 -3.44 -2.24 -11.22
CA GLU A 78 -3.90 -3.50 -11.78
C GLU A 78 -2.76 -4.52 -11.69
N LEU A 79 -3.03 -5.67 -11.11
CA LEU A 79 -2.10 -6.81 -11.05
C LEU A 79 -2.23 -7.68 -12.31
N THR A 80 -1.26 -8.56 -12.56
CA THR A 80 -1.27 -9.45 -13.74
C THR A 80 -2.42 -10.46 -13.75
N ASP A 81 -2.95 -10.83 -12.58
CA ASP A 81 -4.15 -11.65 -12.43
C ASP A 81 -5.47 -10.87 -12.70
N GLY A 82 -5.39 -9.56 -12.95
CA GLY A 82 -6.54 -8.68 -13.20
C GLY A 82 -7.16 -8.08 -11.93
N THR A 83 -6.60 -8.34 -10.75
CA THR A 83 -7.00 -7.69 -9.50
C THR A 83 -6.74 -6.19 -9.58
N LYS A 84 -7.75 -5.38 -9.24
CA LYS A 84 -7.62 -3.91 -9.20
C LYS A 84 -7.78 -3.39 -7.79
N TYR A 85 -6.83 -2.57 -7.38
CA TYR A 85 -6.83 -1.92 -6.07
C TYR A 85 -6.91 -0.41 -6.19
N THR A 86 -7.48 0.21 -5.15
CA THR A 86 -7.25 1.62 -4.84
C THR A 86 -6.55 1.71 -3.50
N MET A 87 -5.49 2.50 -3.47
CA MET A 87 -4.67 2.78 -2.30
C MET A 87 -4.57 4.29 -2.13
N HIS A 88 -4.52 4.73 -0.87
CA HIS A 88 -4.37 6.14 -0.54
C HIS A 88 -3.20 6.32 0.41
N GLY A 89 -2.26 7.17 0.04
CA GLY A 89 -1.22 7.67 0.92
C GLY A 89 -1.51 9.12 1.31
N TYR A 90 -1.13 9.51 2.52
CA TYR A 90 -1.22 10.90 2.96
C TYR A 90 0.17 11.52 3.01
N PHE A 91 0.25 12.78 2.61
CA PHE A 91 1.43 13.59 2.86
C PHE A 91 1.40 14.08 4.32
N VAL A 92 2.31 13.57 5.13
CA VAL A 92 2.57 14.03 6.50
C VAL A 92 4.01 14.58 6.52
N GLU A 93 4.36 15.52 7.38
CA GLU A 93 5.72 16.08 7.49
C GLU A 93 6.52 15.46 8.66
N GLU A 94 6.37 14.16 8.91
CA GLU A 94 7.03 13.48 10.04
C GLU A 94 8.28 12.69 9.64
N LYS A 95 9.40 12.97 10.32
CA LYS A 95 10.70 12.36 10.01
C LYS A 95 10.93 10.97 10.64
N LYS A 96 10.04 10.45 11.49
CA LYS A 96 10.41 9.33 12.41
C LYS A 96 9.30 8.37 12.87
N ASP A 97 8.18 8.19 12.16
CA ASP A 97 7.20 7.17 12.59
C ASP A 97 7.40 5.82 11.89
N TRP A 98 7.31 4.73 12.66
CA TRP A 98 7.59 3.36 12.23
C TRP A 98 6.38 2.70 11.53
N PHE A 99 5.19 3.27 11.65
CA PHE A 99 3.97 2.74 11.06
C PHE A 99 2.99 3.87 10.72
N PRO A 100 2.82 4.25 9.44
CA PRO A 100 1.74 5.15 9.11
C PRO A 100 0.38 4.46 9.33
N ASN A 101 -0.58 5.23 9.81
CA ASN A 101 -2.00 4.88 9.75
C ASN A 101 -2.46 4.95 8.27
N GLU A 102 -2.13 3.91 7.50
CA GLU A 102 -2.56 3.74 6.12
C GLU A 102 -4.05 3.41 6.07
N ASN A 103 -4.75 3.97 5.07
CA ASN A 103 -6.08 3.47 4.78
C ASN A 103 -5.96 2.05 4.22
N PRO A 104 -6.84 1.12 4.61
CA PRO A 104 -6.89 -0.21 4.02
C PRO A 104 -7.09 -0.12 2.50
N ILE A 105 -6.40 -1.00 1.76
CA ILE A 105 -6.60 -1.16 0.31
C ILE A 105 -8.06 -1.57 0.04
N ILE A 106 -8.69 -0.96 -0.97
CA ILE A 106 -10.06 -1.28 -1.39
C ILE A 106 -10.03 -1.94 -2.78
N HIS A 107 -10.77 -3.03 -2.95
CA HIS A 107 -10.93 -3.68 -4.25
C HIS A 107 -11.80 -2.85 -5.20
N LYS A 108 -11.43 -2.79 -6.48
CA LYS A 108 -12.25 -2.22 -7.56
C LYS A 108 -12.86 -3.29 -8.48
N THR A 109 -12.44 -4.53 -8.31
CA THR A 109 -12.93 -5.70 -9.06
C THR A 109 -13.58 -6.71 -8.12
N SER A 110 -14.41 -7.58 -8.69
CA SER A 110 -14.97 -8.74 -7.99
C SER A 110 -13.97 -9.89 -7.83
N HIS A 111 -12.78 -9.75 -8.42
CA HIS A 111 -11.68 -10.69 -8.34
C HIS A 111 -10.55 -10.08 -7.52
N CYS A 112 -9.97 -10.90 -6.64
CA CYS A 112 -8.71 -10.65 -5.94
C CYS A 112 -8.00 -11.99 -5.80
N GLY A 113 -6.87 -12.18 -6.51
CA GLY A 113 -6.11 -13.43 -6.46
C GLY A 113 -5.80 -13.83 -5.03
N TYR A 114 -5.16 -12.96 -4.26
CA TYR A 114 -4.79 -13.25 -2.87
C TYR A 114 -5.97 -13.65 -1.97
N CYS A 115 -7.05 -12.87 -1.93
CA CYS A 115 -8.18 -13.16 -1.03
C CYS A 115 -8.89 -14.47 -1.40
N GLN A 116 -9.01 -14.75 -2.70
CA GLN A 116 -9.75 -15.89 -3.20
C GLN A 116 -8.92 -17.19 -3.21
N THR A 117 -7.59 -17.11 -3.39
CA THR A 117 -6.70 -18.28 -3.43
C THR A 117 -6.08 -18.60 -2.07
N ILE A 118 -5.43 -17.62 -1.42
CA ILE A 118 -4.62 -17.86 -0.22
C ILE A 118 -5.47 -17.90 1.05
N ILE A 119 -6.39 -16.96 1.21
CA ILE A 119 -7.26 -16.94 2.40
C ILE A 119 -8.44 -17.91 2.24
N GLY A 120 -8.82 -18.25 1.01
CA GLY A 120 -10.00 -19.06 0.73
C GLY A 120 -11.33 -18.32 1.01
N LEU A 121 -11.28 -16.99 1.19
CA LEU A 121 -12.47 -16.12 1.17
C LEU A 121 -12.86 -15.91 -0.30
N GLY A 122 -13.48 -16.93 -0.90
CA GLY A 122 -13.65 -16.93 -2.35
C GLY A 122 -14.64 -17.95 -2.92
N GLY A 123 -15.50 -18.53 -2.10
CA GLY A 123 -16.70 -19.17 -2.62
C GLY A 123 -17.63 -18.10 -3.21
N ASN A 124 -17.59 -17.87 -4.53
CA ASN A 124 -18.52 -17.03 -5.32
C ASN A 124 -18.91 -15.64 -4.75
N GLY A 125 -18.13 -15.08 -3.81
CA GLY A 125 -18.39 -13.76 -3.21
C GLY A 125 -17.80 -12.64 -4.07
N ASN A 126 -18.53 -11.53 -4.18
CA ASN A 126 -18.08 -10.35 -4.91
C ASN A 126 -17.29 -9.44 -3.98
N VAL A 127 -15.96 -9.41 -4.11
CA VAL A 127 -15.08 -8.57 -3.27
C VAL A 127 -15.03 -7.09 -3.69
N LYS A 128 -15.79 -6.68 -4.71
CA LYS A 128 -15.79 -5.30 -5.21
C LYS A 128 -16.20 -4.33 -4.11
N GLU A 129 -15.44 -3.24 -3.96
CA GLU A 129 -15.63 -2.21 -2.92
C GLU A 129 -15.44 -2.71 -1.48
N GLU A 130 -14.92 -3.93 -1.28
CA GLU A 130 -14.53 -4.45 0.04
C GLU A 130 -13.07 -4.13 0.38
N PHE A 131 -12.74 -4.15 1.67
CA PHE A 131 -11.37 -4.03 2.14
C PHE A 131 -10.57 -5.30 1.82
N CYS A 132 -9.37 -5.10 1.27
CA CYS A 132 -8.45 -6.19 0.98
C CYS A 132 -7.80 -6.72 2.25
N MET A 133 -7.82 -8.04 2.38
CA MET A 133 -7.21 -8.78 3.49
C MET A 133 -5.71 -9.02 3.29
N LEU A 134 -5.11 -8.49 2.22
CA LEU A 134 -3.66 -8.54 2.00
C LEU A 134 -2.92 -8.02 3.23
N PRO A 135 -1.90 -8.71 3.75
CA PRO A 135 -1.26 -8.27 4.99
C PRO A 135 -0.44 -7.00 4.78
N LEU A 136 -0.21 -6.27 5.88
CA LEU A 136 0.40 -4.94 5.85
C LEU A 136 1.74 -4.89 5.10
N PRO A 137 2.69 -5.84 5.27
CA PRO A 137 3.94 -5.80 4.51
C PRO A 137 3.73 -5.83 2.99
N GLU A 138 2.82 -6.66 2.50
CA GLU A 138 2.54 -6.82 1.08
C GLU A 138 1.81 -5.58 0.52
N LYS A 139 0.98 -4.93 1.33
CA LYS A 139 0.39 -3.62 0.98
C LYS A 139 1.49 -2.56 0.81
N LYS A 140 2.47 -2.51 1.72
CA LYS A 140 3.63 -1.61 1.60
C LYS A 140 4.45 -1.91 0.34
N PHE A 141 4.68 -3.18 0.03
CA PHE A 141 5.36 -3.59 -1.19
C PHE A 141 4.68 -3.03 -2.45
N LEU A 142 3.36 -3.23 -2.60
CA LEU A 142 2.62 -2.71 -3.75
C LEU A 142 2.71 -1.19 -3.86
N PHE A 143 2.61 -0.48 -2.74
CA PHE A 143 2.72 0.98 -2.73
C PHE A 143 4.10 1.45 -3.19
N GLU A 144 5.18 0.81 -2.71
CA GLU A 144 6.54 1.11 -3.17
C GLU A 144 6.74 0.90 -4.66
N GLU A 145 6.21 -0.20 -5.20
CA GLU A 145 6.33 -0.49 -6.63
C GLU A 145 5.63 0.57 -7.48
N VAL A 146 4.46 1.05 -7.05
CA VAL A 146 3.77 2.17 -7.70
C VAL A 146 4.59 3.46 -7.58
N LEU A 147 5.13 3.79 -6.40
CA LEU A 147 5.98 4.98 -6.22
C LEU A 147 7.23 4.95 -7.12
N LYS A 148 7.89 3.79 -7.25
CA LYS A 148 9.07 3.63 -8.10
C LYS A 148 8.72 3.88 -9.57
N ARG A 149 7.60 3.31 -10.04
CA ARG A 149 7.10 3.46 -11.42
C ARG A 149 6.77 4.90 -11.77
N HIS A 150 6.17 5.65 -10.84
CA HIS A 150 5.76 7.05 -11.05
C HIS A 150 6.73 8.06 -10.43
N SER A 151 7.98 7.67 -10.18
CA SER A 151 8.95 8.54 -9.51
C SER A 151 9.16 9.87 -10.23
N HIS A 152 9.26 9.88 -11.56
CA HIS A 152 9.36 11.10 -12.35
C HIS A 152 8.15 12.02 -12.16
N GLU A 153 6.92 11.48 -12.17
CA GLU A 153 5.69 12.28 -12.02
C GLU A 153 5.53 12.87 -10.61
N LEU A 154 6.07 12.19 -9.60
CA LEU A 154 5.92 12.55 -8.19
C LEU A 154 7.01 13.48 -7.68
N TYR A 155 8.24 13.36 -8.19
CA TYR A 155 9.43 14.02 -7.64
C TYR A 155 10.08 15.06 -8.56
N GLU A 156 9.74 15.13 -9.84
CA GLU A 156 10.26 16.14 -10.81
C GLU A 156 9.22 17.23 -11.11
#